data_AF-A0A7X8T0P6-F1
#
_entry.id   AF-A0A7X8T0P6-F1
#
_cell.length_a   1.000
_cell.length_b   1.000
_cell.length_c   1.000
_cell.angle_alpha   90.00
_cell.angle_beta   90.00
_cell.angle_gamma   90.00
#
_symmetry.space_group_name_H-M   'P 1'
#
loop_
_entity.id
_entity.type
_entity.pdbx_description
1 polymer ?
#
loop_
_entity_poly.entity_id
_entity_poly.type
_entity_poly.pdbx_seq_one_letter_code
_entity_poly.pdbx_strand_id
1 'polypeptide(L)'
;MKSADLSHHAATRVQQRGFSDSLIELVLDHHDIDFYAGDVCRVLRVSRRHAEHGSIPYLSKYVAEKLHHLVVVWSDDTARIVTILHMKLGRQGRRYRQCRN
;
A
#
# COMPACT_ATOMS: atom_id res chain seq x y z
N MET A 1 2.68 -14.05 -11.62
CA MET A 1 2.51 -13.82 -10.18
C MET A 1 3.88 -13.64 -9.56
N LYS A 2 4.19 -12.46 -9.00
CA LYS A 2 5.37 -12.27 -8.16
C LYS A 2 4.90 -12.38 -6.71
N SER A 3 5.23 -13.47 -6.03
CA SER A 3 5.10 -13.53 -4.58
C SER A 3 6.02 -12.47 -4.00
N ALA A 4 5.45 -11.45 -3.35
CA ALA A 4 6.25 -10.45 -2.66
C ALA A 4 6.91 -11.11 -1.44
N ASP A 5 8.24 -11.19 -1.42
CA ASP A 5 8.98 -11.63 -0.25
C ASP A 5 8.72 -10.63 0.89
N LEU A 6 7.88 -11.01 1.84
CA LEU A 6 7.67 -10.22 3.05
C LEU A 6 8.91 -10.36 3.94
N SER A 7 9.51 -9.23 4.35
CA SER A 7 10.52 -9.28 5.41
C SER A 7 9.91 -9.85 6.70
N HIS A 8 10.70 -10.51 7.56
CA HIS A 8 10.20 -11.06 8.82
C HIS A 8 9.51 -9.99 9.71
N HIS A 9 10.02 -8.75 9.64
CA HIS A 9 9.41 -7.59 10.30
C HIS A 9 8.06 -7.21 9.67
N ALA A 10 7.96 -7.21 8.34
CA ALA A 10 6.71 -6.93 7.64
C ALA A 10 5.68 -8.05 7.81
N ALA A 11 6.07 -9.32 7.74
CA ALA A 11 5.17 -10.45 7.98
C ALA A 11 4.55 -10.36 9.39
N THR A 12 5.38 -10.06 10.40
CA THR A 12 4.90 -9.84 11.78
C THR A 12 3.94 -8.66 11.87
N ARG A 13 4.23 -7.54 11.20
CA ARG A 13 3.38 -6.32 11.19
C ARG A 13 2.08 -6.51 10.39
N VAL A 14 2.11 -7.26 9.29
CA VAL A 14 0.94 -7.62 8.47
C VAL A 14 -0.02 -8.46 9.29
N GLN A 15 0.51 -9.50 9.95
CA GLN A 15 -0.26 -10.41 10.79
C GLN A 15 -0.82 -9.71 12.03
N GLN A 16 -0.04 -8.83 12.68
CA GLN A 16 -0.49 -8.02 13.82
C GLN A 16 -1.54 -6.95 13.46
N ARG A 17 -1.65 -6.56 12.18
CA ARG A 17 -2.58 -5.52 11.72
C ARG A 17 -3.80 -6.07 10.97
N GLY A 18 -3.90 -7.39 10.83
CA GLY A 18 -5.04 -8.06 10.21
C GLY A 18 -5.21 -7.77 8.71
N PHE A 19 -4.11 -7.46 8.02
CA PHE A 19 -4.15 -7.26 6.57
C PHE A 19 -4.14 -8.59 5.85
N SER A 20 -5.03 -8.74 4.87
CA SER A 20 -5.04 -9.89 3.96
C SER A 20 -3.92 -9.73 2.94
N ASP A 21 -3.16 -10.80 2.69
CA ASP A 21 -2.13 -10.83 1.65
C ASP A 21 -2.68 -10.40 0.27
N SER A 22 -3.92 -10.76 -0.04
CA SER A 22 -4.59 -10.36 -1.27
C SER A 22 -4.76 -8.84 -1.40
N LEU A 23 -4.97 -8.11 -0.30
CA LEU A 23 -5.03 -6.64 -0.33
C LEU A 23 -3.66 -6.02 -0.59
N ILE A 24 -2.60 -6.66 -0.11
CA ILE A 24 -1.22 -6.21 -0.32
C ILE A 24 -0.85 -6.38 -1.79
N GLU A 25 -1.13 -7.56 -2.35
CA GLU A 25 -0.94 -7.84 -3.78
C GLU A 25 -1.68 -6.83 -4.65
N LEU A 26 -2.94 -6.51 -4.31
CA LEU A 26 -3.71 -5.49 -5.04
C LEU A 26 -3.05 -4.10 -5.00
N VAL A 27 -2.40 -3.70 -3.91
CA VAL A 27 -1.64 -2.45 -3.88
C VAL A 27 -0.40 -2.55 -4.77
N LEU A 28 0.34 -3.65 -4.70
CA LEU A 28 1.54 -3.81 -5.52
C LEU A 28 1.22 -3.79 -7.02
N ASP A 29 0.14 -4.46 -7.42
CA ASP A 29 -0.26 -4.60 -8.82
C ASP A 29 -0.93 -3.34 -9.39
N HIS A 30 -1.64 -2.57 -8.57
CA HIS A 30 -2.49 -1.46 -9.04
C HIS A 30 -2.17 -0.10 -8.42
N HIS A 31 -1.01 0.09 -7.78
CA HIS A 31 -0.63 1.40 -7.26
C HIS A 31 -0.49 2.41 -8.41
N ASP A 32 -1.16 3.55 -8.27
CA ASP A 32 -1.00 4.72 -9.14
C ASP A 32 -0.25 5.86 -8.44
N ILE A 33 -0.01 5.72 -7.12
CA ILE A 33 0.79 6.63 -6.33
C ILE A 33 2.05 5.90 -5.89
N ASP A 34 3.20 6.44 -6.30
CA ASP A 34 4.52 5.97 -5.90
C ASP A 34 5.44 7.17 -5.66
N PHE A 35 5.98 7.28 -4.45
CA PHE A 35 6.96 8.31 -4.14
C PHE A 35 8.02 7.85 -3.14
N TYR A 36 9.20 8.44 -3.29
CA TYR A 36 10.32 8.21 -2.39
C TYR A 36 10.04 8.78 -1.00
N ALA A 37 10.17 7.94 0.03
CA ALA A 37 9.92 8.29 1.42
C ALA A 37 11.20 8.52 2.23
N GLY A 38 12.38 8.38 1.63
CA GLY A 38 13.67 8.38 2.33
C GLY A 38 14.15 6.96 2.65
N ASP A 39 15.43 6.83 3.02
CA ASP A 39 16.04 5.57 3.47
C ASP A 39 15.85 4.39 2.50
N VAL A 40 16.03 4.67 1.19
CA VAL A 40 15.87 3.69 0.10
C VAL A 40 14.46 3.05 0.08
N CYS A 41 13.48 3.73 0.67
CA CYS A 41 12.09 3.27 0.74
C CYS A 41 11.17 4.11 -0.14
N ARG A 42 10.19 3.44 -0.73
CA ARG A 42 9.08 4.00 -1.50
C ARG A 42 7.76 3.77 -0.80
N VAL A 43 6.84 4.68 -1.00
CA VAL A 43 5.44 4.56 -0.56
C VAL A 43 4.59 4.25 -1.77
N LEU A 44 3.98 3.08 -1.76
CA LEU A 44 3.08 2.58 -2.80
C LEU A 44 1.63 2.69 -2.31
N ARG A 45 0.76 3.20 -3.19
CA ARG A 45 -0.64 3.43 -2.88
C ARG A 45 -1.56 3.42 -4.08
N VAL A 46 -2.80 3.05 -3.81
CA VAL A 46 -3.92 3.22 -4.73
C VAL A 46 -4.71 4.47 -4.34
N SER A 47 -4.93 5.38 -5.27
CA SER A 47 -5.78 6.54 -5.09
C SER A 47 -7.25 6.12 -5.06
N ARG A 48 -8.08 6.92 -4.39
CA ARG A 48 -9.52 6.67 -4.37
C ARG A 48 -10.11 6.60 -5.78
N ARG A 49 -9.68 7.52 -6.65
CA ARG A 49 -10.10 7.55 -8.06
C ARG A 49 -9.73 6.25 -8.77
N HIS A 50 -8.51 5.76 -8.58
CA HIS A 50 -8.06 4.54 -9.24
C HIS A 50 -8.82 3.30 -8.74
N ALA A 51 -9.09 3.23 -7.43
CA ALA A 51 -9.84 2.14 -6.81
C ALA A 51 -11.35 2.14 -7.16
N GLU A 52 -12.00 3.30 -7.25
CA GLU A 52 -13.46 3.40 -7.44
C GLU A 52 -13.89 3.53 -8.91
N HIS A 53 -13.08 4.14 -9.79
CA HIS A 53 -13.50 4.44 -11.18
C HIS A 53 -13.19 3.31 -12.19
N GLY A 54 -13.30 2.05 -11.78
CA GLY A 54 -13.30 0.91 -12.71
C GLY A 54 -11.95 0.52 -13.31
N SER A 55 -10.84 1.12 -12.87
CA SER A 55 -9.49 0.67 -13.27
C SER A 55 -9.20 -0.76 -12.81
N ILE A 56 -9.89 -1.21 -11.75
CA ILE A 56 -9.85 -2.58 -11.24
C ILE A 56 -11.28 -3.15 -11.29
N PRO A 57 -11.74 -3.63 -12.46
CA PRO A 57 -13.16 -3.90 -12.74
C PRO A 57 -13.79 -5.04 -11.93
N TYR A 58 -12.97 -5.84 -11.24
CA TYR A 58 -13.41 -6.99 -10.46
C TYR A 58 -13.48 -6.72 -8.95
N LEU A 59 -13.17 -5.51 -8.47
CA LEU A 59 -13.21 -5.21 -7.04
C LEU A 59 -14.62 -4.87 -6.57
N SER A 60 -15.03 -5.49 -5.46
CA SER A 60 -16.22 -5.05 -4.74
C SER A 60 -15.99 -3.67 -4.11
N LYS A 61 -17.06 -2.90 -3.93
CA LYS A 61 -17.00 -1.56 -3.32
C LYS A 61 -16.31 -1.56 -1.94
N TYR A 62 -16.55 -2.61 -1.14
CA TYR A 62 -15.92 -2.78 0.16
C TYR A 62 -14.40 -2.97 0.07
N VAL A 63 -13.92 -3.73 -0.92
CA VAL A 63 -12.49 -3.94 -1.13
C VAL A 63 -11.85 -2.68 -1.69
N ALA A 64 -12.51 -1.98 -2.63
CA ALA A 64 -12.03 -0.70 -3.15
C ALA A 64 -11.85 0.35 -2.04
N GLU A 65 -12.78 0.42 -1.09
CA GLU A 65 -12.69 1.31 0.08
C GLU A 65 -11.48 0.96 0.96
N LYS A 66 -11.29 -0.32 1.29
CA LYS A 66 -10.10 -0.76 2.05
C LYS A 66 -8.80 -0.45 1.31
N LEU A 67 -8.78 -0.65 0.00
CA LEU A 67 -7.59 -0.53 -0.84
C LEU A 67 -7.04 0.89 -0.84
N HIS A 68 -7.88 1.92 -1.03
CA HIS A 68 -7.41 3.30 -1.07
C HIS A 68 -6.99 3.86 0.31
N HIS A 69 -7.31 3.13 1.38
CA HIS A 69 -6.88 3.41 2.75
C HIS A 69 -5.59 2.69 3.15
N LEU A 70 -5.03 1.85 2.30
CA LEU A 70 -3.78 1.13 2.57
C LEU A 70 -2.56 1.91 2.08
N VAL A 71 -1.47 1.78 2.82
CA VAL A 71 -0.15 2.29 2.46
C VAL A 71 0.83 1.14 2.61
N VAL A 72 1.54 0.84 1.53
CA VAL A 72 2.65 -0.12 1.53
C VAL A 72 3.95 0.66 1.46
N VAL A 73 4.88 0.36 2.37
CA VAL A 73 6.24 0.88 2.32
C VAL A 73 7.15 -0.23 1.81
N TRP A 74 7.77 0.03 0.67
CA TRP A 74 8.66 -0.87 -0.05
C TRP A 74 10.11 -0.41 0.11
N SER A 75 11.05 -1.33 0.31
CA SER A 75 12.49 -1.05 0.28
C SER A 75 13.05 -1.44 -1.08
N ASP A 76 13.63 -0.49 -1.80
CA ASP A 76 14.30 -0.74 -3.09
C ASP A 76 15.61 -1.53 -2.90
N ASP A 77 16.27 -1.38 -1.74
CA ASP A 77 17.52 -2.07 -1.41
C ASP A 77 17.31 -3.57 -1.23
N THR A 78 16.31 -3.94 -0.44
CA THR A 78 16.04 -5.35 -0.12
C THR A 78 14.99 -5.99 -1.03
N ALA A 79 14.33 -5.20 -1.89
CA ALA A 79 13.19 -5.61 -2.71
C ALA A 79 12.07 -6.27 -1.87
N ARG A 80 11.78 -5.70 -0.69
CA ARG A 80 10.81 -6.25 0.27
C ARG A 80 9.88 -5.18 0.82
N ILE A 81 8.71 -5.63 1.24
CA ILE A 81 7.83 -4.79 2.07
C ILE A 81 8.48 -4.62 3.44
N VAL A 82 8.56 -3.36 3.88
CA VAL A 82 9.08 -2.97 5.20
C VAL A 82 7.95 -2.83 6.20
N THR A 83 6.84 -2.20 5.80
CA THR A 83 5.67 -2.02 6.66
C THR A 83 4.42 -1.74 5.84
N ILE A 84 3.26 -2.05 6.44
CA ILE A 84 1.94 -1.75 5.91
C ILE A 84 1.12 -1.02 6.98
N LEU A 85 0.39 0.02 6.59
CA LEU A 85 -0.39 0.82 7.52
C LEU A 85 -1.67 1.36 6.89
N HIS A 86 -2.69 1.54 7.73
CA HIS A 86 -3.85 2.33 7.35
C HIS A 86 -3.48 3.81 7.29
N MET A 87 -3.86 4.46 6.20
CA MET A 87 -3.79 5.90 6.05
C MET A 87 -4.66 6.56 7.13
N LYS A 88 -4.01 7.16 8.12
CA LYS A 88 -4.69 7.97 9.13
C LYS A 88 -5.06 9.34 8.57
N LEU A 89 -6.23 9.86 8.99
CA LEU A 89 -6.58 11.26 8.78
C LEU A 89 -5.72 12.17 9.69
N GLY A 90 -5.52 13.44 9.30
CA GLY A 90 -4.79 14.43 10.11
C GLY A 90 -3.26 14.44 9.95
N ARG A 91 -2.53 15.06 10.89
CA ARG A 91 -1.07 15.29 10.80
C ARG A 91 -0.26 14.00 10.68
N GLN A 92 -0.67 12.93 11.37
CA GLN A 92 0.04 11.64 11.37
C GLN A 92 0.08 10.96 10.00
N GLY A 93 -0.93 11.17 9.16
CA GLY A 93 -0.96 10.63 7.79
C GLY A 93 -0.45 11.60 6.72
N ARG A 94 -0.02 12.82 7.08
CA ARG A 94 0.38 13.85 6.09
C ARG A 94 1.52 13.37 5.19
N ARG A 95 2.55 12.74 5.77
CA ARG A 95 3.71 12.20 5.04
C ARG A 95 3.30 11.17 3.97
N TYR A 96 2.26 10.38 4.25
CA TYR A 96 1.76 9.34 3.34
C TYR A 96 0.66 9.82 2.37
N ARG A 97 0.21 11.08 2.52
CA ARG A 97 -0.79 11.74 1.66
C ARG A 97 -0.18 12.72 0.66
N GLN A 98 1.14 12.91 0.70
CA GLN A 98 1.82 13.77 -0.25
C GLN A 98 1.81 13.11 -1.63
N CYS A 99 0.76 13.34 -2.41
CA CYS A 99 0.86 13.34 -3.85
C CYS A 99 1.74 14.53 -4.21
N ARG A 100 2.99 14.28 -4.54
CA ARG A 100 3.77 15.27 -5.27
C ARG A 100 3.36 15.08 -6.74
N ASN A 101 2.57 16.04 -7.24
CA ASN A 101 2.44 16.26 -8.69
C ASN A 101 3.83 16.44 -9.29
#